data_AF-A0A150HY16-F1
#
_entry.id   AF-A0A150HY16-F1
#
_cell.length_a   1.000
_cell.length_b   1.000
_cell.length_c   1.000
_cell.angle_alpha   90.00
_cell.angle_beta   90.00
_cell.angle_gamma   90.00
#
_symmetry.space_group_name_H-M   'P 1'
#
loop_
_entity.id
_entity.type
_entity.pdbx_description
1 polymer ?
#
loop_
_entity_poly.entity_id
_entity_poly.type
_entity_poly.pdbx_seq_one_letter_code
_entity_poly.pdbx_strand_id
1 'polypeptide(L)'
;MSELVEINENQLLTLSNDQLIEEFKSSLSITVHHIQKMAVIWKILTERGVDLSAWKKGLLEFLPQIATGNLLPEVITEFAGQKNLILTLSRIPTQKQKLLLDAGTVQKLDITGDNQEIVKDVELTDLKNSDLAQVFKENDIRDVGEQRLYLLKNSLTKPKEDKTKRKTLRKVEISGKYLLIGDDSQILLESILHQLSENYHITEK
;
A
#
# COMPACT_ATOMS: atom_id res chain seq x y z
N MET A 1 20.25 -11.35 29.91
CA MET A 1 19.19 -10.39 30.29
C MET A 1 19.65 -9.06 29.72
N SER A 2 19.02 -8.55 28.66
CA SER A 2 19.37 -7.22 28.16
C SER A 2 18.59 -6.22 29.00
N GLU A 3 19.30 -5.57 29.92
CA GLU A 3 18.83 -4.33 30.54
C GLU A 3 18.42 -3.37 29.42
N LEU A 4 17.23 -2.79 29.55
CA LEU A 4 16.88 -1.60 28.80
C LEU A 4 17.83 -0.52 29.33
N VAL A 5 18.95 -0.32 28.65
CA VAL A 5 19.96 0.70 28.99
C VAL A 5 19.23 2.04 29.04
N GLU A 6 19.26 2.71 30.19
CA GLU A 6 18.84 4.12 30.28
C GLU A 6 19.71 4.92 29.30
N ILE A 7 19.07 5.46 28.26
CA ILE A 7 19.76 6.22 27.23
C ILE A 7 20.27 7.52 27.86
N ASN A 8 21.59 7.66 27.97
CA ASN A 8 22.21 8.90 28.41
C ASN A 8 22.45 9.79 27.19
N GLU A 9 21.52 10.70 26.91
CA GLU A 9 21.56 11.64 25.80
C GLU A 9 22.89 12.42 25.73
N ASN A 10 23.47 12.77 26.88
CA ASN A 10 24.75 13.48 26.94
C ASN A 10 25.93 12.65 26.41
N GLN A 11 25.88 11.32 26.49
CA GLN A 11 26.90 10.45 25.90
C GLN A 11 26.76 10.40 24.38
N LEU A 12 25.52 10.36 23.87
CA LEU A 12 25.26 10.36 22.42
C LEU A 12 25.68 11.68 21.77
N LEU A 13 25.49 12.82 22.43
CA LEU A 13 25.90 14.14 21.93
C LEU A 13 27.42 14.29 21.71
N THR A 14 28.23 13.44 22.35
CA THR A 14 29.70 13.47 22.19
C THR A 14 30.21 12.61 21.03
N LEU A 15 29.34 11.79 20.43
CA LEU A 15 29.69 10.92 19.32
C LEU A 15 29.73 11.69 17.99
N SER A 16 30.58 11.24 17.06
CA SER A 16 30.55 11.70 15.68
C SER A 16 29.31 11.18 14.94
N ASN A 17 28.97 11.79 13.79
CA ASN A 17 27.87 11.31 12.95
C ASN A 17 28.06 9.84 12.53
N ASP A 18 29.28 9.42 12.20
CA ASP A 18 29.56 8.03 11.84
C ASP A 18 29.33 7.08 13.03
N GLN A 19 29.74 7.50 14.23
CA GLN A 19 29.50 6.73 15.46
C GLN A 19 28.00 6.65 15.81
N LEU A 20 27.25 7.74 15.62
CA LEU A 20 25.80 7.74 15.80
C LEU A 20 25.08 6.84 14.79
N ILE A 21 25.55 6.81 13.53
CA ILE A 21 25.01 5.89 12.51
C ILE A 21 25.28 4.44 12.91
N GLU A 22 26.47 4.12 13.39
CA GLU A 22 26.79 2.75 13.85
C GLU A 22 25.97 2.36 15.09
N GLU A 23 25.80 3.27 16.06
CA GLU A 23 24.96 3.03 17.23
C GLU A 23 23.48 2.82 16.84
N PHE A 24 23.01 3.59 15.85
CA PHE A 24 21.68 3.42 15.29
C PHE A 24 21.50 2.06 14.61
N LYS A 25 22.46 1.61 13.79
CA LYS A 25 22.45 0.27 13.18
C LYS A 25 22.49 -0.86 14.22
N SER A 26 23.29 -0.68 15.27
CA SER A 26 23.35 -1.61 16.42
C SER A 26 21.97 -1.72 17.09
N SER A 27 21.31 -0.58 17.32
CA SER A 27 19.97 -0.51 17.89
C SER A 27 18.90 -1.21 17.02
N LEU A 28 19.01 -1.09 15.69
CA LEU A 28 18.15 -1.83 14.76
C LEU A 28 18.37 -3.35 14.87
N SER A 29 19.62 -3.80 14.99
CA SER A 29 19.95 -5.23 15.17
C SER A 29 19.33 -5.80 16.46
N ILE A 30 19.34 -5.01 17.54
CA ILE A 30 18.65 -5.37 18.78
C ILE A 30 17.13 -5.49 18.55
N THR A 31 16.56 -4.59 17.76
CA THR A 31 15.12 -4.62 17.42
C THR A 31 14.77 -5.89 16.63
N VAL A 32 15.56 -6.25 15.62
CA VAL A 32 15.44 -7.50 14.85
C VAL A 32 15.43 -8.71 15.78
N HIS A 33 16.38 -8.77 16.73
CA HIS A 33 16.46 -9.86 17.71
C HIS A 33 15.19 -9.97 18.57
N HIS A 34 14.65 -8.84 19.03
CA HIS A 34 13.42 -8.82 19.81
C HIS A 34 12.21 -9.27 19.00
N ILE A 35 12.09 -8.83 17.74
CA ILE A 35 11.03 -9.28 16.83
C ILE A 35 11.09 -10.80 16.63
N GLN A 36 12.30 -11.35 16.42
CA GLN A 36 12.50 -12.78 16.28
C GLN A 36 12.07 -13.54 17.55
N LYS A 37 12.48 -13.05 18.74
CA LYS A 37 12.04 -13.60 20.03
C LYS A 37 10.51 -13.56 20.17
N MET A 38 9.88 -12.44 19.80
CA MET A 38 8.42 -12.30 19.83
C MET A 38 7.73 -13.29 18.88
N ALA A 39 8.28 -13.54 17.71
CA ALA A 39 7.76 -14.53 16.76
C ALA A 39 7.84 -15.96 17.34
N VAL A 40 8.92 -16.31 18.03
CA VAL A 40 9.04 -17.60 18.74
C VAL A 40 7.99 -17.71 19.85
N ILE A 41 7.83 -16.67 20.67
CA ILE A 41 6.80 -16.63 21.72
C ILE A 41 5.40 -16.77 21.10
N TRP A 42 5.13 -16.05 20.01
CA TRP A 42 3.88 -16.11 19.28
C TRP A 42 3.55 -17.54 18.84
N LYS A 43 4.53 -18.24 18.26
CA LYS A 43 4.39 -19.65 17.87
C LYS A 43 3.99 -20.53 19.06
N ILE A 44 4.73 -20.44 20.16
CA ILE A 44 4.50 -21.23 21.38
C ILE A 44 3.11 -20.96 21.95
N LEU A 45 2.69 -19.69 22.03
CA LEU A 45 1.37 -19.30 22.55
C LEU A 45 0.24 -19.81 21.64
N THR A 46 0.43 -19.73 20.31
CA THR A 46 -0.53 -20.24 19.33
C THR A 46 -0.66 -21.77 19.42
N GLU A 47 0.46 -22.49 19.53
CA GLU A 47 0.48 -23.95 19.72
C GLU A 47 -0.18 -24.38 21.05
N ARG A 48 -0.19 -23.50 22.06
CA ARG A 48 -0.90 -23.70 23.33
C ARG A 48 -2.39 -23.32 23.28
N GLY A 49 -2.90 -22.89 22.13
CA GLY A 49 -4.30 -22.50 21.95
C GLY A 49 -4.66 -21.12 22.51
N VAL A 50 -3.67 -20.26 22.78
CA VAL A 50 -3.94 -18.87 23.20
C VAL A 50 -4.36 -18.04 21.98
N ASP A 51 -5.50 -17.35 22.08
CA ASP A 51 -5.92 -16.40 21.05
C ASP A 51 -5.12 -15.09 21.15
N LEU A 52 -4.39 -14.78 20.08
CA LEU A 52 -3.58 -13.58 19.95
C LEU A 52 -4.16 -12.56 18.96
N SER A 53 -5.42 -12.75 18.52
CA SER A 53 -6.03 -11.92 17.47
C SER A 53 -6.07 -10.43 17.81
N ALA A 54 -6.20 -10.08 19.10
CA ALA A 54 -6.15 -8.69 19.57
C ALA A 54 -4.81 -7.98 19.25
N TRP A 55 -3.73 -8.73 19.11
CA TRP A 55 -2.37 -8.23 18.90
C TRP A 55 -1.96 -8.16 17.43
N LYS A 56 -2.82 -8.57 16.48
CA LYS A 56 -2.56 -8.52 15.03
C LYS A 56 -2.75 -7.11 14.46
N LYS A 57 -1.95 -6.15 14.93
CA LYS A 57 -2.01 -4.74 14.49
C LYS A 57 -0.61 -4.16 14.34
N GLY A 58 -0.46 -3.21 13.42
CA GLY A 58 0.84 -2.57 13.14
C GLY A 58 1.89 -3.61 12.77
N LEU A 59 3.13 -3.46 13.26
CA LEU A 59 4.23 -4.38 12.97
C LEU A 59 3.97 -5.82 13.48
N LEU A 60 3.14 -5.97 14.52
CA LEU A 60 2.86 -7.28 15.12
C LEU A 60 2.00 -8.18 14.21
N GLU A 61 1.32 -7.60 13.21
CA GLU A 61 0.52 -8.36 12.25
C GLU A 61 1.36 -9.37 11.45
N PHE A 62 2.67 -9.14 11.34
CA PHE A 62 3.62 -9.96 10.60
C PHE A 62 4.29 -11.05 11.44
N LEU A 63 4.15 -11.03 12.77
CA LEU A 63 4.76 -12.05 13.65
C LEU A 63 4.41 -13.49 13.26
N PRO A 64 3.18 -13.84 12.85
CA PRO A 64 2.88 -15.20 12.37
C PRO A 64 3.73 -15.63 11.17
N GLN A 65 4.04 -14.71 10.24
CA GLN A 65 4.83 -15.00 9.05
C GLN A 65 6.30 -15.23 9.41
N ILE A 66 6.83 -14.47 10.38
CA ILE A 66 8.18 -14.70 10.92
C ILE A 66 8.24 -16.03 11.67
N ALA A 67 7.22 -16.30 12.50
CA ALA A 67 7.15 -17.51 13.32
C ALA A 67 7.12 -18.79 12.49
N THR A 68 6.56 -18.72 11.28
CA THR A 68 6.52 -19.81 10.30
C THR A 68 7.75 -19.87 9.40
N GLY A 69 8.65 -18.89 9.49
CA GLY A 69 9.86 -18.81 8.65
C GLY A 69 9.61 -18.32 7.23
N ASN A 70 8.44 -17.73 6.95
CA ASN A 70 8.09 -17.18 5.64
C ASN A 70 8.54 -15.72 5.48
N LEU A 71 8.93 -15.04 6.56
CA LEU A 71 9.35 -13.65 6.54
C LEU A 71 10.56 -13.44 7.44
N LEU A 72 11.58 -12.77 6.92
CA LEU A 72 12.74 -12.34 7.70
C LEU A 72 12.37 -11.14 8.60
N PRO A 73 12.77 -11.12 9.88
CA PRO A 73 12.53 -9.97 10.76
C PRO A 73 13.13 -8.66 10.22
N GLU A 74 14.26 -8.74 9.53
CA GLU A 74 14.97 -7.61 8.92
C GLU A 74 14.11 -6.87 7.87
N VAL A 75 13.24 -7.60 7.17
CA VAL A 75 12.29 -7.00 6.20
C VAL A 75 11.33 -6.02 6.88
N ILE A 76 10.95 -6.29 8.13
CA ILE A 76 10.03 -5.43 8.87
C ILE A 76 10.71 -4.15 9.34
N THR A 77 11.98 -4.25 9.76
CA THR A 77 12.74 -3.08 10.21
C THR A 77 13.12 -2.18 9.04
N GLU A 78 13.48 -2.75 7.90
CA GLU A 78 13.89 -1.99 6.71
C GLU A 78 12.70 -1.30 6.01
N PHE A 79 11.58 -2.01 5.87
CA PHE A 79 10.43 -1.54 5.09
C PHE A 79 9.23 -1.16 5.98
N ALA A 80 9.50 -0.69 7.19
CA ALA A 80 8.47 -0.27 8.14
C ALA A 80 7.50 0.74 7.49
N GLY A 81 6.19 0.47 7.59
CA GLY A 81 5.14 1.30 6.97
C GLY A 81 4.80 0.92 5.52
N GLN A 82 5.64 0.13 4.83
CA GLN A 82 5.38 -0.35 3.47
C GLN A 82 4.69 -1.73 3.48
N LYS A 83 3.48 -1.78 4.06
CA LYS A 83 2.73 -3.03 4.27
C LYS A 83 2.65 -3.94 3.04
N ASN A 84 2.37 -3.37 1.86
CA ASN A 84 2.22 -4.17 0.64
C ASN A 84 3.55 -4.78 0.18
N LEU A 85 4.67 -4.06 0.36
CA LEU A 85 5.99 -4.59 0.05
C LEU A 85 6.33 -5.75 1.01
N ILE A 86 6.13 -5.58 2.31
CA ILE A 86 6.33 -6.64 3.31
C ILE A 86 5.49 -7.88 2.97
N LEU A 87 4.21 -7.71 2.65
CA LEU A 87 3.32 -8.81 2.25
C LEU A 87 3.71 -9.47 0.92
N THR A 88 4.38 -8.73 0.03
CA THR A 88 4.88 -9.28 -1.22
C THR A 88 6.13 -10.11 -0.96
N LEU A 89 7.06 -9.58 -0.16
CA LEU A 89 8.30 -10.26 0.23
C LEU A 89 8.02 -11.52 1.05
N SER A 90 6.97 -11.55 1.89
CA SER A 90 6.60 -12.74 2.67
C SER A 90 6.17 -13.94 1.83
N ARG A 91 5.93 -13.77 0.53
CA ARG A 91 5.59 -14.87 -0.41
C ARG A 91 6.84 -15.43 -1.11
N ILE A 92 7.95 -14.71 -1.05
CA ILE A 92 9.21 -15.10 -1.65
C ILE A 92 10.00 -15.94 -0.63
N PRO A 93 10.76 -16.96 -1.05
CA PRO A 93 11.64 -17.70 -0.13
C PRO A 93 12.60 -16.78 0.64
N THR A 94 12.83 -17.07 1.92
CA THR A 94 13.67 -16.23 2.80
C THR A 94 15.11 -16.08 2.31
N GLN A 95 15.67 -17.08 1.60
CA GLN A 95 16.99 -16.93 0.98
C GLN A 95 17.01 -15.81 -0.07
N LYS A 96 15.95 -15.68 -0.87
CA LYS A 96 15.81 -14.62 -1.87
C LYS A 96 15.47 -13.27 -1.22
N GLN A 97 14.69 -13.27 -0.13
CA GLN A 97 14.48 -12.05 0.66
C GLN A 97 15.81 -11.48 1.16
N LYS A 98 16.72 -12.34 1.65
CA LYS A 98 18.06 -11.91 2.07
C LYS A 98 18.86 -11.30 0.93
N LEU A 99 18.88 -11.95 -0.25
CA LEU A 99 19.55 -11.41 -1.43
C LEU A 99 18.98 -10.04 -1.86
N LEU A 100 17.67 -9.85 -1.73
CA LEU A 100 17.01 -8.57 -2.01
C LEU A 100 17.39 -7.49 -1.00
N LEU A 101 17.46 -7.84 0.29
CA LEU A 101 17.94 -6.92 1.33
C LEU A 101 19.40 -6.52 1.10
N ASP A 102 20.25 -7.48 0.72
CA ASP A 102 21.67 -7.24 0.46
C ASP A 102 21.89 -6.39 -0.81
N ALA A 103 21.07 -6.59 -1.86
CA ALA A 103 21.17 -5.84 -3.12
C ALA A 103 20.52 -4.45 -3.07
N GLY A 104 19.47 -4.27 -2.26
CA GLY A 104 18.72 -3.02 -2.09
C GLY A 104 17.90 -2.55 -3.30
N THR A 105 18.14 -3.12 -4.48
CA THR A 105 17.57 -2.68 -5.76
C THR A 105 17.01 -3.84 -6.57
N VAL A 106 16.04 -3.53 -7.45
CA VAL A 106 15.45 -4.48 -8.41
C VAL A 106 15.30 -3.83 -9.78
N GLN A 107 15.41 -4.66 -10.82
CA GLN A 107 15.18 -4.22 -12.19
C GLN A 107 13.70 -4.03 -12.46
N LYS A 108 13.36 -2.85 -12.97
CA LYS A 108 12.01 -2.49 -13.42
C LYS A 108 12.04 -2.06 -14.88
N LEU A 109 11.10 -2.59 -15.65
CA LEU A 109 10.82 -2.15 -17.02
C LEU A 109 9.82 -0.99 -17.02
N ASP A 110 10.23 0.19 -17.49
CA ASP A 110 9.35 1.32 -17.77
C ASP A 110 9.10 1.43 -19.28
N ILE A 111 7.86 1.74 -19.67
CA ILE A 111 7.50 2.06 -21.06
C ILE A 111 7.26 3.58 -21.14
N THR A 112 8.08 4.26 -21.92
CA THR A 112 7.98 5.71 -22.16
C THR A 112 6.84 6.00 -23.14
N GLY A 113 6.35 7.25 -23.19
CA GLY A 113 5.28 7.68 -24.10
C GLY A 113 5.51 7.35 -25.58
N ASP A 114 6.77 7.23 -26.00
CA ASP A 114 7.16 6.83 -27.36
C ASP A 114 7.21 5.29 -27.56
N ASN A 115 6.61 4.54 -26.65
CA ASN A 115 6.59 3.07 -26.62
C ASN A 115 8.00 2.44 -26.53
N GLN A 116 8.97 3.21 -26.06
CA GLN A 116 10.33 2.74 -25.81
C GLN A 116 10.45 2.10 -24.43
N GLU A 117 11.05 0.92 -24.41
CA GLU A 117 11.33 0.14 -23.22
C GLU A 117 12.64 0.58 -22.57
N ILE A 118 12.58 0.97 -21.30
CA ILE A 118 13.74 1.36 -20.51
C ILE A 118 13.80 0.46 -19.28
N VAL A 119 14.93 -0.21 -19.08
CA VAL A 119 15.21 -0.97 -17.85
C VAL A 119 15.94 -0.06 -16.88
N LYS A 120 15.45 0.04 -15.65
CA LYS A 120 16.08 0.81 -14.57
C LYS A 120 16.22 -0.05 -13.33
N ASP A 121 17.32 0.14 -12.61
CA ASP A 121 17.46 -0.35 -11.25
C ASP A 121 16.76 0.63 -10.31
N VAL A 122 15.82 0.12 -9.51
CA VAL A 122 15.01 0.91 -8.60
C VAL A 122 15.19 0.36 -7.19
N GLU A 123 15.37 1.24 -6.21
CA GLU A 123 15.42 0.85 -4.81
C GLU A 123 14.11 0.21 -4.36
N LEU A 124 14.20 -0.83 -3.54
CA LEU A 124 13.02 -1.53 -3.02
C LEU A 124 12.08 -0.58 -2.26
N THR A 125 12.64 0.39 -1.54
CA THR A 125 11.95 1.43 -0.79
C THR A 125 11.13 2.39 -1.66
N ASP A 126 11.56 2.60 -2.91
CA ASP A 126 10.95 3.53 -3.86
C ASP A 126 9.89 2.88 -4.76
N LEU A 127 9.71 1.56 -4.65
CA LEU A 127 8.73 0.84 -5.43
C LEU A 127 7.30 1.23 -5.05
N LYS A 128 6.53 1.66 -6.05
CA LYS A 128 5.10 1.89 -5.88
C LYS A 128 4.34 0.57 -5.85
N ASN A 129 3.17 0.56 -5.22
CA ASN A 129 2.29 -0.61 -5.20
C ASN A 129 1.94 -1.15 -6.60
N SER A 130 1.85 -0.27 -7.61
CA SER A 130 1.65 -0.66 -9.02
C SER A 130 2.81 -1.48 -9.58
N ASP A 131 4.02 -1.16 -9.12
CA ASP A 131 5.27 -1.71 -9.62
C ASP A 131 5.54 -3.06 -8.95
N LEU A 132 5.12 -3.25 -7.70
CA LEU A 132 5.23 -4.53 -6.99
C LEU A 132 4.59 -5.68 -7.79
N ALA A 133 3.38 -5.45 -8.31
CA ALA A 133 2.66 -6.47 -9.07
C ALA A 133 3.31 -6.77 -10.44
N GLN A 134 4.13 -5.86 -10.97
CA GLN A 134 4.92 -6.04 -12.18
C GLN A 134 6.24 -6.76 -11.89
N VAL A 135 6.96 -6.34 -10.85
CA VAL A 135 8.30 -6.84 -10.53
C VAL A 135 8.26 -8.19 -9.81
N PHE A 136 7.25 -8.46 -8.98
CA PHE A 136 7.17 -9.69 -8.19
C PHE A 136 6.07 -10.66 -8.69
N LYS A 137 6.43 -11.93 -8.85
CA LYS A 137 5.52 -13.07 -9.01
C LYS A 137 5.34 -13.79 -7.66
N GLU A 138 4.40 -14.73 -7.57
CA GLU A 138 3.99 -15.34 -6.29
C GLU A 138 5.16 -15.80 -5.42
N ASN A 139 6.18 -16.46 -5.99
CA ASN A 139 7.30 -17.02 -5.22
C ASN A 139 8.67 -16.50 -5.67
N ASP A 140 8.73 -15.46 -6.51
CA ASP A 140 9.97 -15.07 -7.17
C ASP A 140 9.88 -13.67 -7.80
N ILE A 141 10.99 -13.18 -8.34
CA ILE A 141 11.09 -11.90 -9.04
C ILE A 141 10.91 -12.16 -10.54
N ARG A 142 10.17 -11.29 -11.23
CA ARG A 142 10.01 -11.34 -12.68
C ARG A 142 11.24 -10.76 -13.37
N ASP A 143 11.75 -11.50 -14.34
CA ASP A 143 12.75 -10.95 -15.26
C ASP A 143 12.13 -9.88 -16.19
N VAL A 144 12.98 -9.15 -16.91
CA VAL A 144 12.54 -8.07 -17.81
C VAL A 144 11.58 -8.57 -18.89
N GLY A 145 11.76 -9.79 -19.40
CA GLY A 145 10.88 -10.39 -20.41
C GLY A 145 9.51 -10.75 -19.83
N GLU A 146 9.47 -11.32 -18.62
CA GLU A 146 8.25 -11.62 -17.87
C GLU A 146 7.49 -10.33 -17.50
N GLN A 147 8.21 -9.26 -17.14
CA GLN A 147 7.63 -7.95 -16.91
C GLN A 147 6.99 -7.38 -18.19
N ARG A 148 7.67 -7.52 -19.34
CA ARG A 148 7.12 -7.13 -20.65
C ARG A 148 5.81 -7.87 -20.95
N LEU A 149 5.79 -9.18 -20.73
CA LEU A 149 4.57 -9.99 -20.91
C LEU A 149 3.45 -9.59 -19.95
N TYR A 150 3.78 -9.24 -18.71
CA TYR A 150 2.81 -8.74 -17.73
C TYR A 150 2.19 -7.41 -18.19
N LEU A 151 3.02 -6.48 -18.67
CA LEU A 151 2.57 -5.19 -19.20
C LEU A 151 1.70 -5.34 -20.45
N LEU A 152 2.09 -6.21 -21.39
CA LEU A 152 1.30 -6.53 -22.58
C LEU A 152 -0.08 -7.12 -22.23
N LYS A 153 -0.13 -8.09 -21.30
CA LYS A 153 -1.41 -8.68 -20.85
C LYS A 153 -2.31 -7.64 -20.21
N ASN A 154 -1.74 -6.76 -19.39
CA ASN A 154 -2.51 -5.73 -18.69
C ASN A 154 -2.93 -4.57 -19.59
N SER A 155 -2.14 -4.22 -20.61
CA SER A 155 -2.52 -3.19 -21.60
C SER A 155 -3.63 -3.67 -22.53
N LEU A 156 -3.63 -4.95 -22.91
CA LEU A 156 -4.71 -5.58 -23.67
C LEU A 156 -6.05 -5.61 -22.92
N THR A 157 -6.03 -5.46 -21.60
CA THR A 157 -7.23 -5.57 -20.76
C THR A 157 -7.99 -4.26 -20.47
N LYS A 158 -7.70 -3.09 -21.06
CA LYS A 158 -8.37 -1.83 -20.62
C LYS A 158 -8.76 -0.85 -21.73
N PRO A 159 -9.90 -0.12 -21.57
CA PRO A 159 -10.38 0.48 -20.31
C PRO A 159 -11.59 -0.22 -19.69
N LYS A 160 -11.68 -0.21 -18.33
CA LYS A 160 -13.01 -0.11 -17.71
C LYS A 160 -13.61 1.15 -18.30
N GLU A 161 -14.70 1.03 -19.07
CA GLU A 161 -15.53 2.18 -19.42
C GLU A 161 -15.62 3.05 -18.17
N ASP A 162 -15.28 4.33 -18.36
CA ASP A 162 -15.48 5.34 -17.35
C ASP A 162 -16.90 5.11 -16.86
N LYS A 163 -17.07 4.59 -15.64
CA LYS A 163 -18.40 4.29 -15.12
C LYS A 163 -19.04 5.65 -15.08
N THR A 164 -19.82 5.97 -16.12
CA THR A 164 -20.60 7.19 -16.24
C THR A 164 -21.17 7.38 -14.87
N LYS A 165 -20.68 8.41 -14.14
CA LYS A 165 -21.08 8.67 -12.77
C LYS A 165 -22.58 8.52 -12.80
N ARG A 166 -23.14 7.49 -12.14
CA ARG A 166 -24.59 7.23 -12.20
C ARG A 166 -25.21 8.57 -11.87
N LYS A 167 -25.86 9.21 -12.84
CA LYS A 167 -26.59 10.44 -12.57
C LYS A 167 -27.58 10.04 -11.49
N THR A 168 -27.33 10.48 -10.26
CA THR A 168 -28.26 10.25 -9.17
C THR A 168 -29.50 11.05 -9.53
N LEU A 169 -30.48 10.38 -10.12
CA LEU A 169 -31.79 10.96 -10.34
C LEU A 169 -32.37 11.19 -8.95
N ARG A 170 -32.38 12.46 -8.52
CA ARG A 170 -33.05 12.84 -7.27
C ARG A 170 -34.55 12.65 -7.49
N LYS A 171 -35.26 12.13 -6.48
CA LYS A 171 -36.71 12.01 -6.51
C LYS A 171 -37.28 13.42 -6.69
N VAL A 172 -38.14 13.59 -7.69
CA VAL A 172 -38.83 14.86 -7.95
C VAL A 172 -40.31 14.66 -7.66
N GLU A 173 -40.87 15.49 -6.79
CA GLU A 173 -42.29 15.49 -6.46
C GLU A 173 -42.88 16.89 -6.69
N ILE A 174 -44.13 16.93 -7.17
CA ILE A 174 -44.85 18.18 -7.37
C ILE A 174 -45.71 18.41 -6.13
N SER A 175 -45.45 19.51 -5.42
CA SER A 175 -46.26 19.95 -4.28
C SER A 175 -46.82 21.34 -4.57
N GLY A 176 -48.03 21.37 -5.14
CA GLY A 176 -48.72 22.61 -5.51
C GLY A 176 -47.93 23.44 -6.52
N LYS A 177 -47.44 24.61 -6.09
CA LYS A 177 -46.69 25.57 -6.94
C LYS A 177 -45.18 25.31 -6.99
N TYR A 178 -44.70 24.30 -6.26
CA TYR A 178 -43.29 23.99 -6.11
C TYR A 178 -42.97 22.59 -6.62
N LEU A 179 -41.78 22.46 -7.20
CA LEU A 179 -41.14 21.22 -7.57
C LEU A 179 -40.06 20.91 -6.51
N LEU A 180 -40.26 19.81 -5.78
CA LEU A 180 -39.36 19.34 -4.72
C LEU A 180 -38.29 18.45 -5.34
N ILE A 181 -37.01 18.72 -5.08
CA ILE A 181 -35.87 17.91 -5.56
C ILE A 181 -35.14 17.31 -4.34
N GLY A 182 -35.44 16.05 -4.04
CA GLY A 182 -35.01 15.44 -2.76
C GLY A 182 -35.66 16.11 -1.55
N ASP A 183 -35.02 16.03 -0.39
CA ASP A 183 -35.63 16.44 0.88
C ASP A 183 -35.50 17.95 1.17
N ASP A 184 -34.48 18.61 0.59
CA ASP A 184 -34.05 19.95 1.04
C ASP A 184 -34.19 21.06 -0.02
N SER A 185 -34.65 20.76 -1.24
CA SER A 185 -34.68 21.74 -2.33
C SER A 185 -36.09 21.91 -2.89
N GLN A 186 -36.59 23.15 -2.88
CA GLN A 186 -37.88 23.53 -3.45
C GLN A 186 -37.66 24.57 -4.55
N ILE A 187 -38.22 24.33 -5.74
CA ILE A 187 -38.11 25.24 -6.87
C ILE A 187 -39.51 25.65 -7.31
N LEU A 188 -39.74 26.95 -7.52
CA LEU A 188 -41.00 27.47 -8.06
C LEU A 188 -41.19 27.01 -9.50
N LEU A 189 -42.34 26.40 -9.80
CA LEU A 189 -42.67 25.93 -11.15
C LEU A 189 -42.70 27.08 -12.17
N GLU A 190 -43.18 28.26 -11.77
CA GLU A 190 -43.18 29.46 -12.62
C GLU A 190 -41.77 29.87 -13.07
N SER A 191 -40.78 29.75 -12.16
CA SER A 191 -39.39 30.06 -12.48
C SER A 191 -38.79 29.06 -13.48
N ILE A 192 -39.17 27.78 -13.36
CA ILE A 192 -38.76 26.74 -14.32
C ILE A 192 -39.41 26.98 -15.68
N LEU A 193 -40.70 27.28 -15.73
CA LEU A 193 -41.43 27.53 -16.96
C LEU A 193 -40.88 28.75 -17.70
N HIS A 194 -40.54 29.84 -16.98
CA HIS A 194 -39.89 31.00 -17.58
C HIS A 194 -38.51 30.66 -18.17
N GLN A 195 -37.68 29.89 -17.46
CA GLN A 195 -36.37 29.52 -17.97
C GLN A 195 -36.43 28.53 -19.14
N LEU A 196 -37.43 27.65 -19.18
CA LEU A 196 -37.66 26.72 -20.28
C LEU A 196 -38.23 27.43 -21.50
N SER A 197 -39.13 28.39 -21.33
CA SER A 197 -39.66 29.20 -22.44
C SER A 197 -38.56 30.07 -23.06
N GLU A 198 -37.68 30.64 -22.23
CA GLU A 198 -36.55 31.46 -22.67
C GLU A 198 -35.48 30.66 -23.42
N ASN A 199 -35.11 29.47 -22.94
CA ASN A 199 -34.04 28.67 -23.54
C ASN A 199 -34.49 27.73 -24.67
N TYR A 200 -35.76 27.31 -24.69
CA TYR A 200 -36.25 26.28 -25.62
C TYR A 200 -37.48 26.70 -26.45
N HIS A 201 -37.90 27.97 -26.37
CA HIS A 201 -39.03 28.54 -27.14
C HIS A 201 -40.32 27.71 -27.06
N ILE A 202 -40.58 27.08 -25.91
CA ILE A 202 -41.80 26.31 -25.69
C ILE A 202 -42.93 27.30 -25.43
N THR A 203 -43.84 27.46 -26.40
CA THR A 203 -45.06 28.27 -26.25
C THR A 203 -46.14 27.47 -25.54
N GLU A 204 -46.80 28.11 -24.56
CA GLU A 204 -48.00 27.56 -23.90
C GLU A 204 -49.10 27.31 -24.95
N LYS A 205 -49.78 26.17 -24.80
CA LYS A 205 -50.95 25.81 -25.60
C LYS A 205 -52.22 26.03 -24.78
#